data_AF-A0A842SIL7-F1
#
_entry.id   AF-A0A842SIL7-F1
#
_cell.length_a   1.000
_cell.length_b   1.000
_cell.length_c   1.000
_cell.angle_alpha   90.00
_cell.angle_beta   90.00
_cell.angle_gamma   90.00
#
_symmetry.space_group_name_H-M   'P 1'
#
loop_
_entity.id
_entity.type
_entity.pdbx_description
1 polymer ?
#
loop_
_entity_poly.entity_id
_entity_poly.type
_entity_poly.pdbx_seq_one_letter_code
_entity_poly.pdbx_strand_id
1 'polypeptide(L)'
;FSGYTMALVELGHWVKMTTMLMILSLFWAPNILIGGAISLAMFFMVILADNIFPRLDWRNMLKTTWGIGFSLIILNVIILAIGGMI
;
A
#
# COMPACT_ATOMS: atom_id res chain seq x y z
N PHE A 1 -13.97 -23.55 7.85
CA PHE A 1 -12.56 -23.49 8.27
C PHE A 1 -12.47 -23.82 9.75
N SER A 2 -11.61 -24.76 10.14
CA SER A 2 -11.33 -25.08 11.54
C SER A 2 -10.28 -24.10 12.10
N GLY A 3 -10.17 -24.00 13.43
CA GLY A 3 -9.32 -22.99 14.10
C GLY A 3 -7.88 -22.93 13.60
N TYR A 4 -7.25 -24.07 13.34
CA TYR A 4 -5.88 -24.12 12.82
C TYR A 4 -5.75 -23.52 11.42
N THR A 5 -6.67 -23.87 10.51
CA THR A 5 -6.67 -23.34 9.14
C THR A 5 -6.96 -21.83 9.09
N MET A 6 -7.81 -21.31 9.99
CA MET A 6 -8.04 -19.87 10.12
C MET A 6 -6.80 -19.13 10.61
N ALA A 7 -6.08 -19.68 11.59
CA ALA A 7 -4.86 -19.06 12.12
C ALA A 7 -3.78 -18.89 11.04
N LEU A 8 -3.61 -19.90 10.17
CA LEU A 8 -2.68 -19.81 9.03
C LEU A 8 -3.10 -18.75 8.01
N VAL A 9 -4.40 -18.61 7.74
CA VAL A 9 -4.91 -17.58 6.82
C VAL A 9 -4.67 -16.18 7.40
N GLU A 10 -4.94 -15.99 8.69
CA GLU A 10 -4.71 -14.71 9.38
C GLU A 10 -3.22 -14.35 9.38
N LEU A 11 -2.33 -15.29 9.67
CA LEU A 11 -0.88 -15.08 9.53
C LEU A 11 -0.51 -14.67 8.11
N GLY A 12 -1.11 -15.28 7.09
CA GLY A 12 -0.94 -14.89 5.70
C GLY A 12 -1.35 -13.43 5.42
N HIS A 13 -2.43 -12.95 6.05
CA HIS A 13 -2.85 -11.55 5.96
C HIS A 13 -1.83 -10.61 6.61
N TRP A 14 -1.33 -10.94 7.81
CA TRP A 14 -0.29 -10.16 8.50
C TRP A 14 1.02 -10.10 7.73
N VAL A 15 1.47 -11.23 7.17
CA VAL A 15 2.67 -11.30 6.34
C VAL A 15 2.49 -10.42 5.10
N LYS A 16 1.37 -10.54 4.38
CA LYS A 16 1.09 -9.70 3.20
C LYS A 16 1.15 -8.21 3.53
N MET A 17 0.52 -7.79 4.63
CA MET A 17 0.52 -6.40 5.08
C MET A 17 1.94 -5.92 5.41
N THR A 18 2.69 -6.71 6.20
CA THR A 18 4.06 -6.37 6.62
C THR A 18 5.01 -6.29 5.43
N THR A 19 4.90 -7.20 4.46
CA THR A 19 5.70 -7.16 3.23
C THR A 19 5.44 -5.88 2.41
N MET A 20 4.18 -5.44 2.29
CA MET A 20 3.87 -4.19 1.58
C MET A 20 4.45 -2.96 2.28
N LEU A 21 4.36 -2.92 3.61
CA LEU A 21 4.96 -1.87 4.43
C LEU A 21 6.50 -1.85 4.36
N MET A 22 7.12 -3.01 4.32
CA MET A 22 8.58 -3.14 4.10
C MET A 22 8.97 -2.57 2.74
N ILE A 23 8.27 -2.94 1.67
CA ILE A 23 8.53 -2.41 0.32
C ILE A 23 8.42 -0.88 0.32
N LEU A 24 7.36 -0.34 0.92
CA LEU A 24 7.15 1.11 1.04
C LEU A 24 8.34 1.81 1.73
N SER A 25 8.87 1.21 2.81
CA SER A 25 10.01 1.77 3.54
C SER A 25 11.28 1.87 2.71
N LEU A 26 11.48 0.95 1.76
CA LEU A 26 12.68 0.89 0.92
C LEU A 26 12.69 1.93 -0.21
N PHE A 27 11.52 2.29 -0.75
CA PHE A 27 11.44 3.18 -1.91
C PHE A 27 11.46 4.68 -1.55
N TRP A 28 11.13 5.04 -0.31
CA TRP A 28 10.90 6.44 0.06
C TRP A 28 12.03 7.12 0.80
N ALA A 29 12.90 6.38 1.49
CA ALA A 29 14.03 6.98 2.20
C ALA A 29 15.25 6.05 2.18
N PRO A 30 16.46 6.57 1.91
CA PRO A 30 17.69 5.79 2.00
C PRO A 30 18.04 5.43 3.45
N ASN A 31 17.45 6.12 4.43
CA ASN A 31 17.65 5.87 5.85
C ASN A 31 16.57 4.92 6.39
N ILE A 32 17.01 3.76 6.89
CA ILE A 32 16.16 2.71 7.45
C ILE A 32 15.27 3.22 8.59
N LEU A 33 15.75 4.15 9.42
CA LEU A 33 14.96 4.71 10.53
C LEU A 33 13.79 5.55 10.01
N ILE A 34 14.02 6.34 8.97
CA ILE A 34 12.98 7.17 8.36
C ILE A 34 11.98 6.29 7.61
N GLY A 35 12.46 5.30 6.86
CA GLY A 35 11.60 4.32 6.19
C GLY A 35 10.72 3.55 7.17
N GLY A 36 11.28 3.14 8.31
CA GLY A 36 10.55 2.48 9.40
C GLY A 36 9.47 3.37 10.02
N ALA A 37 9.77 4.65 10.27
CA ALA A 37 8.79 5.61 10.77
C ALA A 37 7.65 5.86 9.77
N ILE A 38 7.95 5.98 8.47
CA ILE A 38 6.93 6.13 7.41
C ILE A 38 6.04 4.89 7.36
N SER A 39 6.64 3.69 7.36
CA SER A 39 5.92 2.42 7.38
C SER A 39 4.95 2.31 8.57
N LEU A 40 5.42 2.68 9.77
CA LEU A 40 4.58 2.69 10.97
C LEU A 40 3.44 3.70 10.87
N ALA A 41 3.70 4.91 10.37
CA ALA A 41 2.65 5.91 10.16
C ALA A 41 1.58 5.41 9.16
N MET A 42 2.01 4.72 8.11
CA MET A 42 1.11 4.16 7.10
C MET A 42 0.28 3.00 7.63
N PHE A 43 0.83 2.17 8.51
CA PHE A 43 0.07 1.14 9.23
C PHE A 43 -1.14 1.75 9.98
N PHE A 44 -0.93 2.84 10.72
CA PHE A 44 -2.02 3.53 11.41
C PHE A 44 -2.99 4.20 10.45
N MET A 45 -2.51 4.77 9.34
CA MET A 45 -3.40 5.32 8.31
C MET A 45 -4.31 4.26 7.69
N VAL A 46 -3.82 3.04 7.46
CA VAL A 46 -4.66 1.93 6.97
C VAL A 46 -5.75 1.61 7.98
N ILE A 47 -5.41 1.49 9.27
CA ILE A 47 -6.41 1.27 10.33
C ILE A 47 -7.45 2.39 10.32
N LEU A 48 -7.02 3.66 10.26
CA LEU A 48 -7.96 4.78 10.22
C LEU A 48 -8.86 4.73 8.98
N ALA A 49 -8.29 4.47 7.81
CA ALA A 49 -9.05 4.37 6.56
C ALA A 49 -10.11 3.26 6.63
N ASP A 50 -9.76 2.09 7.17
CA ASP A 50 -10.67 0.96 7.33
C ASP A 50 -11.85 1.26 8.29
N ASN A 51 -11.66 2.19 9.23
CA ASN A 51 -12.70 2.59 10.18
C ASN A 51 -13.56 3.76 9.69
N ILE A 52 -13.03 4.62 8.80
CA ILE A 52 -13.72 5.83 8.34
C ILE A 52 -14.50 5.58 7.05
N PHE A 53 -13.95 4.81 6.11
CA PHE A 53 -14.51 4.68 4.77
C PHE A 53 -15.40 3.44 4.60
N PRO A 54 -16.56 3.58 3.93
CA PRO A 54 -17.39 2.42 3.60
C PRO A 54 -16.71 1.55 2.53
N ARG A 55 -17.00 0.25 2.55
CA ARG A 55 -16.47 -0.70 1.56
C ARG A 55 -17.03 -0.39 0.17
N LEU A 56 -16.14 -0.43 -0.83
CA LEU A 56 -16.50 -0.26 -2.25
C LEU A 56 -16.87 -1.60 -2.88
N ASP A 57 -17.81 -1.56 -3.83
CA ASP A 57 -18.09 -2.71 -4.70
C ASP A 57 -16.89 -3.03 -5.58
N TRP A 58 -16.68 -4.32 -5.89
CA TRP A 58 -15.51 -4.80 -6.63
C TRP A 58 -15.32 -4.12 -7.99
N ARG A 59 -16.42 -3.82 -8.72
CA ARG A 59 -16.37 -3.10 -10.01
C ARG A 59 -15.83 -1.69 -9.84
N ASN A 60 -16.31 -0.98 -8.81
CA ASN A 60 -15.91 0.39 -8.53
C ASN A 60 -14.48 0.43 -7.98
N MET A 61 -14.11 -0.53 -7.13
CA MET A 61 -12.75 -0.68 -6.63
C MET A 61 -11.75 -0.85 -7.79
N LEU A 62 -12.00 -1.78 -8.73
CA LEU A 62 -11.10 -1.98 -9.87
C LEU A 62 -11.04 -0.75 -10.78
N LYS A 63 -12.18 -0.15 -11.12
CA LYS A 63 -12.23 1.03 -11.98
C LYS A 63 -11.45 2.20 -11.38
N THR A 64 -11.61 2.46 -10.09
CA THR A 64 -10.92 3.55 -9.40
C THR A 64 -9.44 3.26 -9.24
N THR A 65 -9.06 2.07 -8.75
CA THR A 65 -7.66 1.70 -8.55
C THR A 65 -6.88 1.69 -9.86
N TRP A 66 -7.43 1.14 -10.92
CA TRP A 66 -6.75 1.08 -12.22
C TRP A 66 -6.77 2.44 -12.91
N GLY A 67 -7.91 3.13 -12.90
CA GLY A 67 -8.03 4.45 -13.54
C GLY A 67 -7.10 5.46 -12.87
N ILE A 68 -7.28 5.71 -11.59
CA ILE A 68 -6.53 6.74 -10.85
C ILE A 68 -5.10 6.27 -10.61
N GLY A 69 -4.90 5.04 -10.12
CA GLY A 69 -3.59 4.52 -9.78
C GLY A 69 -2.63 4.49 -10.98
N PHE A 70 -3.03 3.88 -12.10
CA PHE A 70 -2.16 3.86 -13.28
C PHE A 70 -1.96 5.24 -13.87
N SER A 71 -2.97 6.10 -13.87
CA SER A 71 -2.81 7.47 -14.36
C SER A 71 -1.76 8.25 -13.56
N LEU A 72 -1.77 8.13 -12.23
CA LEU A 72 -0.79 8.78 -11.36
C LEU A 72 0.62 8.21 -11.55
N ILE A 73 0.76 6.89 -11.72
CA ILE A 73 2.05 6.26 -11.99
C ILE A 73 2.63 6.76 -13.32
N ILE A 74 1.83 6.71 -14.40
CA ILE A 74 2.26 7.15 -15.73
C ILE A 74 2.64 8.63 -15.70
N LEU A 75 1.80 9.47 -15.08
CA LEU A 75 2.05 10.90 -14.96
C LEU A 75 3.31 11.19 -14.16
N ASN A 76 3.55 10.46 -13.06
CA ASN A 76 4.77 10.60 -12.26
C ASN A 76 6.02 10.27 -13.08
N VAL A 77 5.99 9.16 -13.83
CA VAL A 77 7.12 8.75 -14.70
C VAL A 77 7.39 9.77 -15.80
N ILE A 78 6.34 10.28 -16.46
CA ILE A 78 6.48 11.30 -17.51
C ILE A 78 7.11 12.58 -16.95
N ILE A 79 6.63 13.05 -15.79
CA ILE A 79 7.18 14.26 -15.15
C ILE A 79 8.65 14.06 -14.79
N LEU A 80 9.02 12.91 -14.24
CA LEU A 80 10.41 12.60 -13.91
C LEU A 80 11.30 12.56 -15.17
N ALA A 81 10.80 11.96 -16.25
CA ALA A 81 11.52 11.86 -17.52
C ALA A 81 11.72 13.23 -18.20
N ILE A 82 10.70 14.10 -18.20
CA ILE A 82 10.80 15.44 -18.79
C ILE A 82 11.59 16.40 -17.89
N GLY A 83 11.46 16.27 -16.57
CA GLY A 83 12.14 17.10 -15.58
C GLY A 83 13.65 16.85 -15.47
N GLY A 84 14.20 15.90 -16.23
CA GLY A 84 15.65 15.62 -16.30
C GLY A 84 16.22 14.99 -15.03
N MET A 85 15.39 14.33 -14.21
CA MET A 85 15.82 13.63 -12.98
C MET A 85 15.98 12.11 -13.16
N ILE A 86 16.13 11.66 -14.41
CA ILE A 86 16.46 10.29 -14.80
C ILE A 86 17.71 10.34 -15.67
#